data_AF-F7X3D9-F1
#
_entry.id   AF-F7X3D9-F1
#
_cell.length_a   1.000
_cell.length_b   1.000
_cell.length_c   1.000
_cell.angle_alpha   90.00
_cell.angle_beta   90.00
_cell.angle_gamma   90.00
#
_symmetry.space_group_name_H-M   'P 1'
#
loop_
_entity.id
_entity.type
_entity.pdbx_description
1 polymer ?
#
loop_
_entity_poly.entity_id
_entity_poly.type
_entity_poly.pdbx_seq_one_letter_code
_entity_poly.pdbx_strand_id
1 'polypeptide(L)'
;MTAELARYDAMCRAIDEAYQIDEVKDIRDKALALEVYARQAKNIEAERRACEIRLRAERKAGELRRQEEKSRGGRPAKNPPDQAGKVSTNAERRAELGISKDQDERWQKLAAVPKEEFEAALAEPGVPTANSIIAKIAEKRSKPMDSAALWLWGRMKDFERNGILADDPDRVWAEMADHMRADMRRLVPRVCEWLNQLEASNAEQGNIGGREAARNSVRRV
;
A
#
# COMPACT_ATOMS: atom_id res chain seq x y z
N MET A 1 -14.56 -2.46 35.23
CA MET A 1 -13.52 -3.02 34.34
C MET A 1 -13.29 -4.46 34.79
N THR A 2 -13.64 -5.47 33.98
CA THR A 2 -13.45 -6.88 34.36
C THR A 2 -11.97 -7.27 34.20
N ALA A 3 -11.50 -8.25 34.97
CA ALA A 3 -10.09 -8.65 34.97
C ALA A 3 -9.57 -9.11 33.59
N GLU A 4 -10.45 -9.64 32.73
CA GLU A 4 -10.10 -10.07 31.37
C GLU A 4 -9.81 -8.89 30.45
N LEU A 5 -10.64 -7.83 30.47
CA LEU A 5 -10.41 -6.61 29.70
C LEU A 5 -9.08 -5.94 30.13
N ALA A 6 -8.79 -5.93 31.43
CA ALA A 6 -7.54 -5.36 31.95
C ALA A 6 -6.28 -6.11 31.44
N ARG A 7 -6.35 -7.44 31.32
CA ARG A 7 -5.24 -8.26 30.78
C ARG A 7 -5.06 -8.05 29.28
N TYR A 8 -6.16 -7.97 28.53
CA TYR A 8 -6.12 -7.68 27.11
C TYR A 8 -5.50 -6.30 26.82
N ASP A 9 -5.94 -5.26 27.54
CA ASP A 9 -5.40 -3.91 27.40
C ASP A 9 -3.91 -3.85 27.74
N ALA A 10 -3.47 -4.59 28.77
CA ALA A 10 -2.06 -4.69 29.12
C ALA A 10 -1.21 -5.33 28.01
N MET A 11 -1.72 -6.36 27.33
CA MET A 11 -1.02 -6.97 26.20
C MET A 11 -0.94 -6.03 24.99
N CYS A 12 -2.02 -5.29 24.69
CA CYS A 12 -2.00 -4.27 23.64
C CYS A 12 -0.95 -3.18 23.93
N ARG A 13 -0.89 -2.68 25.17
CA ARG A 13 0.15 -1.71 25.59
C ARG A 13 1.56 -2.28 25.47
N ALA A 14 1.78 -3.52 25.91
CA ALA A 14 3.08 -4.18 25.80
C ALA A 14 3.55 -4.29 24.33
N ILE A 15 2.63 -4.54 23.39
CA ILE A 15 2.96 -4.53 21.95
C ILE A 15 3.32 -3.12 21.50
N ASP A 16 2.53 -2.10 21.87
CA ASP A 16 2.76 -0.72 21.45
C ASP A 16 4.08 -0.15 22.00
N GLU A 17 4.45 -0.53 23.23
CA GLU A 17 5.65 -0.10 23.94
C GLU A 17 6.92 -0.87 23.51
N ALA A 18 6.79 -2.01 22.84
CA ALA A 18 7.95 -2.78 22.39
C ALA A 18 8.80 -2.00 21.38
N TYR A 19 10.12 -2.05 21.58
CA TYR A 19 11.12 -1.34 20.77
C TYR A 19 11.87 -2.29 19.83
N GLN A 20 11.87 -3.58 20.11
CA GLN A 20 12.59 -4.58 19.32
C GLN A 20 11.64 -5.64 18.75
N ILE A 21 12.03 -6.22 17.60
CA ILE A 21 11.18 -7.16 16.87
C ILE A 21 11.03 -8.49 17.63
N ASP A 22 12.06 -8.91 18.36
CA ASP A 22 12.07 -10.10 19.21
C ASP A 22 11.10 -9.99 20.39
N GLU A 23 11.03 -8.84 21.07
CA GLU A 23 10.04 -8.57 22.13
C GLU A 23 8.61 -8.77 21.62
N VAL A 24 8.31 -8.21 20.44
CA VAL A 24 6.99 -8.34 19.81
C VAL A 24 6.73 -9.77 19.35
N LYS A 25 7.76 -10.45 18.83
CA LYS A 25 7.67 -11.85 18.38
C LYS A 25 7.32 -12.78 19.54
N ASP A 26 7.87 -12.57 20.72
CA ASP A 26 7.56 -13.40 21.89
C ASP A 26 6.08 -13.28 22.30
N ILE A 27 5.52 -12.07 22.25
CA ILE A 27 4.09 -11.84 22.49
C ILE A 27 3.27 -12.54 21.38
N ARG A 28 3.68 -12.39 20.13
CA ARG A 28 3.04 -12.99 18.96
C ARG A 28 2.98 -14.51 19.06
N ASP A 29 4.06 -15.17 19.46
CA ASP A 29 4.16 -16.62 19.52
C ASP A 29 3.31 -17.19 20.65
N LYS A 30 3.27 -16.51 21.81
CA LYS A 30 2.34 -16.85 22.90
C LYS A 30 0.89 -16.70 22.46
N ALA A 31 0.55 -15.62 21.76
CA ALA A 31 -0.79 -15.39 21.24
C ALA A 31 -1.19 -16.46 20.21
N LEU A 32 -0.29 -16.88 19.31
CA LEU A 32 -0.55 -17.98 18.38
C LEU A 32 -0.84 -19.29 19.12
N ALA A 33 -0.06 -19.63 20.15
CA ALA A 33 -0.28 -20.85 20.93
C ALA A 33 -1.68 -20.85 21.57
N LEU A 34 -2.08 -19.71 22.17
CA LEU A 34 -3.42 -19.54 22.73
C LEU A 34 -4.52 -19.63 21.67
N GLU A 35 -4.32 -19.06 20.49
CA GLU A 35 -5.27 -19.16 19.36
C GLU A 35 -5.49 -20.63 18.97
N VAL A 36 -4.41 -21.40 18.85
CA VAL A 36 -4.48 -22.84 18.50
C VAL A 36 -5.19 -23.64 19.59
N TYR A 37 -4.88 -23.41 20.87
CA TYR A 37 -5.55 -24.10 21.97
C TYR A 37 -7.04 -23.73 22.06
N ALA A 38 -7.39 -22.46 21.89
CA ALA A 38 -8.78 -22.02 21.87
C ALA A 38 -9.58 -22.64 20.72
N ARG A 39 -8.96 -22.75 19.53
CA ARG A 39 -9.54 -23.44 18.37
C ARG A 39 -9.81 -24.92 18.66
N GLN A 40 -8.84 -25.62 19.27
CA GLN A 40 -8.99 -27.02 19.68
C GLN A 40 -10.13 -27.19 20.70
N ALA A 41 -10.26 -26.25 21.63
CA ALA A 41 -11.33 -26.20 22.62
C ALA A 41 -12.69 -25.72 22.06
N LYS A 42 -12.76 -25.36 20.76
CA LYS A 42 -13.94 -24.75 20.11
C LYS A 42 -14.44 -23.47 20.81
N ASN A 43 -13.53 -22.73 21.45
CA ASN A 43 -13.84 -21.45 22.09
C ASN A 43 -13.55 -20.30 21.12
N ILE A 44 -14.57 -19.91 20.37
CA ILE A 44 -14.47 -18.88 19.31
C ILE A 44 -14.08 -17.51 19.86
N GLU A 45 -14.55 -17.14 21.05
CA GLU A 45 -14.23 -15.85 21.65
C GLU A 45 -12.76 -15.79 22.08
N ALA A 46 -12.25 -16.84 22.73
CA ALA A 46 -10.84 -16.92 23.10
C ALA A 46 -9.94 -17.00 21.85
N GLU A 47 -10.35 -17.72 20.81
CA GLU A 47 -9.64 -17.79 19.53
C GLU A 47 -9.55 -16.40 18.89
N ARG A 48 -10.66 -15.68 18.82
CA ARG A 48 -10.70 -14.33 18.26
C ARG A 48 -9.80 -13.36 19.04
N ARG A 49 -9.89 -13.34 20.37
CA ARG A 49 -9.05 -12.47 21.21
C ARG A 49 -7.56 -12.76 21.04
N ALA A 50 -7.18 -14.04 21.00
CA ALA A 50 -5.79 -14.43 20.78
C ALA A 50 -5.30 -14.05 19.37
N CYS A 51 -6.13 -14.26 18.35
CA CYS A 51 -5.84 -13.85 16.98
C CYS A 51 -5.64 -12.33 16.86
N GLU A 52 -6.49 -11.55 17.53
CA GLU A 52 -6.41 -10.10 17.57
C GLU A 52 -5.08 -9.59 18.16
N ILE A 53 -4.62 -10.19 19.26
CA ILE A 53 -3.31 -9.88 19.86
C ILE A 53 -2.18 -10.29 18.91
N ARG A 54 -2.28 -11.48 18.30
CA ARG A 54 -1.30 -11.96 17.32
C ARG A 54 -1.18 -10.97 16.16
N LEU A 55 -2.29 -10.53 15.56
CA LEU A 55 -2.29 -9.62 14.42
C LEU A 55 -1.73 -8.23 14.77
N ARG A 56 -2.01 -7.71 15.97
CA ARG A 56 -1.41 -6.46 16.47
C ARG A 56 0.11 -6.59 16.60
N ALA A 57 0.59 -7.69 17.15
CA ALA A 57 2.02 -7.97 17.26
C ALA A 57 2.67 -8.13 15.86
N GLU A 58 2.05 -8.87 14.94
CA GLU A 58 2.54 -9.01 13.55
C GLU A 58 2.65 -7.65 12.85
N ARG A 59 1.67 -6.75 13.07
CA ARG A 59 1.70 -5.39 12.52
C ARG A 59 2.84 -4.56 13.12
N LYS A 60 2.97 -4.52 14.45
CA LYS A 60 4.05 -3.79 15.14
C LYS A 60 5.44 -4.29 14.72
N ALA A 61 5.61 -5.61 14.60
CA ALA A 61 6.86 -6.20 14.10
C ALA A 61 7.21 -5.69 12.69
N GLY A 62 6.21 -5.58 11.80
CA GLY A 62 6.39 -5.00 10.48
C GLY A 62 6.73 -3.49 10.49
N GLU A 63 6.19 -2.73 11.45
CA GLU A 63 6.51 -1.31 11.64
C GLU A 63 7.97 -1.14 12.08
N LEU A 64 8.41 -1.88 13.10
CA LEU A 64 9.80 -1.91 13.58
C LEU A 64 10.77 -2.36 12.48
N ARG A 65 10.39 -3.38 11.70
CA ARG A 65 11.19 -3.86 10.57
C ARG A 65 11.48 -2.78 9.54
N ARG A 66 10.47 -2.00 9.15
CA ARG A 66 10.64 -0.88 8.21
C ARG A 66 11.52 0.23 8.79
N GLN A 67 11.48 0.43 10.11
CA GLN A 67 12.36 1.39 10.79
C GLN A 67 13.82 0.91 10.77
N GLU A 68 14.07 -0.38 11.07
CA GLU A 68 15.41 -1.00 10.95
C GLU A 68 15.96 -0.92 9.52
N GLU A 69 15.14 -1.16 8.49
CA GLU A 69 15.60 -1.08 7.10
C GLU A 69 15.93 0.36 6.67
N LYS A 70 15.14 1.35 7.12
CA LYS A 70 15.39 2.77 6.83
C LYS A 70 16.69 3.26 7.48
N SER A 71 16.99 2.84 8.70
CA SER A 71 18.24 3.24 9.38
C SER A 71 19.48 2.64 8.73
N ARG A 72 19.35 1.48 8.06
CA ARG A 72 20.43 0.83 7.30
C ARG A 72 20.66 1.46 5.91
N GLY A 73 19.65 2.08 5.30
CA GLY A 73 19.67 2.60 3.92
C GLY A 73 20.44 3.91 3.67
N GLY A 74 21.35 4.31 4.58
CA GLY A 74 22.18 5.51 4.40
C GLY A 74 23.22 5.34 3.27
N ARG A 75 23.56 6.44 2.58
CA ARG A 75 24.64 6.49 1.59
C ARG A 75 25.93 5.97 2.24
N PRO A 76 26.62 4.96 1.66
CA PRO A 76 27.89 4.50 2.22
C PRO A 76 28.86 5.68 2.27
N ALA A 77 29.50 5.87 3.42
CA ALA A 77 30.56 6.86 3.56
C ALA A 77 31.64 6.56 2.51
N LYS A 78 32.15 7.62 1.85
CA LYS A 78 33.14 7.49 0.76
C LYS A 78 34.43 6.77 1.21
N ASN A 79 34.67 6.72 2.53
CA ASN A 79 35.69 5.93 3.20
C ASN A 79 35.04 5.22 4.40
N PRO A 80 34.84 3.89 4.39
CA PRO A 80 34.55 3.17 5.62
C PRO A 80 35.82 3.15 6.49
N PRO A 81 35.76 3.53 7.78
CA PRO A 81 36.83 3.12 8.69
C PRO A 81 36.88 1.59 8.72
N ASP A 82 38.07 0.99 8.78
CA ASP A 82 38.34 -0.46 8.77
C ASP A 82 37.62 -1.27 9.89
N GLN A 83 36.78 -0.62 10.71
CA GLN A 83 35.97 -1.20 11.78
C GLN A 83 34.50 -0.75 11.77
N ALA A 84 33.97 -0.22 10.67
CA ALA A 84 32.52 -0.02 10.56
C ALA A 84 31.82 -1.38 10.45
N GLY A 85 31.22 -1.83 11.56
CA GLY A 85 30.61 -3.13 11.72
C GLY A 85 29.77 -3.57 10.52
N LYS A 86 30.01 -4.80 10.07
CA LYS A 86 29.28 -5.46 8.98
C LYS A 86 27.77 -5.30 9.21
N VAL A 87 27.10 -4.51 8.37
CA VAL A 87 25.63 -4.37 8.43
C VAL A 87 25.04 -5.75 8.10
N SER A 88 24.42 -6.40 9.09
CA SER A 88 23.73 -7.69 8.92
C SER A 88 22.68 -7.55 7.82
N THR A 89 22.80 -8.39 6.79
CA THR A 89 21.87 -8.45 5.65
C THR A 89 20.45 -8.76 6.13
N ASN A 90 19.44 -8.43 5.33
CA ASN A 90 18.06 -8.78 5.68
C ASN A 90 17.86 -10.29 5.86
N ALA A 91 18.66 -11.12 5.18
CA ALA A 91 18.65 -12.58 5.34
C ALA A 91 19.23 -13.02 6.69
N GLU A 92 20.41 -12.50 7.07
CA GLU A 92 21.02 -12.76 8.38
C GLU A 92 20.08 -12.32 9.51
N ARG A 93 19.50 -11.11 9.40
CA ARG A 93 18.55 -10.60 10.41
C ARG A 93 17.26 -11.45 10.53
N ARG A 94 16.74 -12.01 9.44
CA ARG A 94 15.60 -12.95 9.50
C ARG A 94 15.98 -14.25 10.19
N ALA A 95 17.19 -14.75 9.93
CA ALA A 95 17.71 -15.96 10.58
C ALA A 95 17.89 -15.75 12.09
N GLU A 96 18.43 -14.60 12.51
CA GLU A 96 18.52 -14.19 13.92
C GLU A 96 17.15 -14.20 14.61
N LEU A 97 16.12 -13.66 13.94
CA LEU A 97 14.76 -13.59 14.46
C LEU A 97 14.01 -14.94 14.34
N GLY A 98 14.57 -15.93 13.64
CA GLY A 98 13.90 -17.21 13.37
C GLY A 98 12.62 -17.08 12.54
N ILE A 99 12.55 -16.13 11.61
CA ILE A 99 11.37 -15.89 10.76
C ILE A 99 11.66 -16.17 9.28
N SER A 100 10.64 -16.66 8.57
CA SER A 100 10.70 -16.83 7.12
C SER A 100 10.60 -15.50 6.38
N LYS A 101 11.03 -15.49 5.11
CA LYS A 101 10.86 -14.35 4.20
C LYS A 101 9.37 -13.98 4.06
N ASP A 102 8.50 -14.97 3.91
CA ASP A 102 7.06 -14.73 3.72
C ASP A 102 6.40 -14.15 4.97
N GLN A 103 6.85 -14.53 6.17
CA GLN A 103 6.40 -13.92 7.42
C GLN A 103 6.85 -12.45 7.50
N ASP A 104 8.12 -12.17 7.23
CA ASP A 104 8.69 -10.82 7.21
C ASP A 104 7.90 -9.92 6.23
N GLU A 105 7.70 -10.38 4.99
CA GLU A 105 6.92 -9.65 3.99
C GLU A 105 5.46 -9.43 4.41
N ARG A 106 4.81 -10.43 5.02
CA ARG A 106 3.42 -10.32 5.47
C ARG A 106 3.29 -9.30 6.60
N TRP A 107 4.19 -9.32 7.57
CA TRP A 107 4.21 -8.36 8.68
C TRP A 107 4.41 -6.94 8.16
N GLN A 108 5.36 -6.76 7.24
CA GLN A 108 5.55 -5.48 6.57
C GLN A 108 4.31 -5.05 5.78
N LYS A 109 3.63 -5.93 5.05
CA LYS A 109 2.38 -5.59 4.35
C LYS A 109 1.27 -5.20 5.33
N LEU A 110 1.15 -5.89 6.46
CA LEU A 110 0.20 -5.56 7.52
C LEU A 110 0.51 -4.19 8.16
N ALA A 111 1.78 -3.85 8.34
CA ALA A 111 2.22 -2.52 8.77
C ALA A 111 1.96 -1.41 7.73
N ALA A 112 1.71 -1.74 6.46
CA ALA A 112 1.29 -0.78 5.44
C ALA A 112 -0.18 -0.38 5.56
N VAL A 113 -0.96 -1.16 6.28
CA VAL A 113 -2.39 -0.92 6.45
C VAL A 113 -2.59 0.28 7.36
N PRO A 114 -3.40 1.29 6.97
CA PRO A 114 -3.74 2.41 7.83
C PRO A 114 -4.41 1.91 9.11
N LYS A 115 -4.07 2.54 10.24
CA LYS A 115 -4.56 2.11 11.56
C LYS A 115 -6.08 1.96 11.61
N GLU A 116 -6.80 2.92 11.05
CA GLU A 116 -8.27 2.93 11.01
C GLU A 116 -8.83 1.74 10.22
N GLU A 117 -8.25 1.41 9.07
CA GLU A 117 -8.68 0.27 8.26
C GLU A 117 -8.35 -1.06 8.94
N PHE A 118 -7.23 -1.12 9.65
CA PHE A 118 -6.84 -2.28 10.45
C PHE A 118 -7.82 -2.53 11.59
N GLU A 119 -8.13 -1.51 12.41
CA GLU A 119 -9.09 -1.65 13.52
C GLU A 119 -10.50 -1.99 13.01
N ALA A 120 -10.93 -1.38 11.91
CA ALA A 120 -12.21 -1.73 11.28
C ALA A 120 -12.25 -3.21 10.87
N ALA A 121 -11.17 -3.72 10.28
CA ALA A 121 -11.09 -5.12 9.88
C ALA A 121 -11.06 -6.10 11.07
N LEU A 122 -10.53 -5.70 12.23
CA LEU A 122 -10.58 -6.49 13.46
C LEU A 122 -11.97 -6.49 14.11
N ALA A 123 -12.77 -5.43 13.91
CA ALA A 123 -14.12 -5.33 14.44
C ALA A 123 -15.15 -6.19 13.68
N GLU A 124 -14.84 -6.62 12.45
CA GLU A 124 -15.75 -7.44 11.65
C GLU A 124 -16.06 -8.81 12.30
N PRO A 125 -17.23 -9.42 12.03
CA PRO A 125 -17.54 -10.77 12.51
C PRO A 125 -16.60 -11.84 11.95
N GLY A 126 -16.25 -12.82 12.78
CA GLY A 126 -15.36 -13.93 12.42
C GLY A 126 -13.94 -13.79 13.00
N VAL A 127 -13.09 -14.80 12.74
CA VAL A 127 -11.67 -14.76 13.12
C VAL A 127 -10.89 -14.16 11.96
N PRO A 128 -10.36 -12.92 12.09
CA PRO A 128 -9.63 -12.29 10.99
C PRO A 128 -8.30 -13.01 10.74
N THR A 129 -7.76 -12.87 9.52
CA THR A 129 -6.41 -13.32 9.19
C THR A 129 -5.61 -12.18 8.59
N ALA A 130 -4.29 -12.19 8.75
CA ALA A 130 -3.42 -11.16 8.16
C ALA A 130 -3.62 -11.05 6.64
N ASN A 131 -3.70 -12.19 5.94
CA ASN A 131 -3.92 -12.22 4.50
C ASN A 131 -5.29 -11.66 4.11
N SER A 132 -6.36 -11.95 4.86
CA SER A 132 -7.70 -11.40 4.56
C SER A 132 -7.75 -9.89 4.77
N ILE A 133 -7.07 -9.36 5.80
CA ILE A 133 -6.96 -7.91 6.03
C ILE A 133 -6.20 -7.26 4.87
N ILE A 134 -5.02 -7.78 4.53
CA ILE A 134 -4.19 -7.26 3.43
C ILE A 134 -4.95 -7.29 2.10
N ALA A 135 -5.63 -8.39 1.78
CA ALA A 135 -6.36 -8.55 0.52
C ALA A 135 -7.54 -7.58 0.41
N LYS A 136 -8.37 -7.46 1.46
CA LYS A 136 -9.52 -6.53 1.48
C LYS A 136 -9.11 -5.09 1.25
N ILE A 137 -8.01 -4.68 1.87
CA ILE A 137 -7.50 -3.30 1.74
C ILE A 137 -6.86 -3.08 0.37
N ALA A 138 -6.16 -4.08 -0.17
CA ALA A 138 -5.67 -4.03 -1.54
C ALA A 138 -6.84 -3.86 -2.53
N GLU A 139 -7.91 -4.65 -2.39
CA GLU A 139 -9.12 -4.58 -3.23
C GLU A 139 -9.82 -3.21 -3.12
N LYS A 140 -9.98 -2.68 -1.89
CA LYS A 140 -10.57 -1.35 -1.67
C LYS A 140 -9.77 -0.23 -2.35
N ARG A 141 -8.44 -0.33 -2.35
CA ARG A 141 -7.53 0.62 -3.01
C ARG A 141 -7.44 0.38 -4.52
N SER A 142 -7.67 -0.85 -4.96
CA SER A 142 -7.52 -1.25 -6.36
C SER A 142 -8.83 -1.28 -7.12
N LYS A 143 -9.86 -0.50 -6.72
CA LYS A 143 -11.02 -0.27 -7.61
C LYS A 143 -10.44 0.02 -9.00
N PRO A 144 -10.60 -0.91 -9.97
CA PRO A 144 -9.82 -0.85 -11.18
C PRO A 144 -10.15 0.49 -11.84
N MET A 145 -9.12 1.19 -12.31
CA MET A 145 -9.33 2.40 -13.09
C MET A 145 -10.30 2.07 -14.22
N ASP A 146 -11.29 2.95 -14.41
CA ASP A 146 -12.36 2.74 -15.39
C ASP A 146 -11.79 2.23 -16.73
N SER A 147 -12.45 1.25 -17.33
CA SER A 147 -11.92 0.57 -18.51
C SER A 147 -11.75 1.50 -19.70
N ALA A 148 -12.61 2.52 -19.84
CA ALA A 148 -12.47 3.54 -20.86
C ALA A 148 -11.32 4.51 -20.53
N ALA A 149 -11.12 4.84 -19.25
CA ALA A 149 -9.98 5.66 -18.80
C ALA A 149 -8.64 4.97 -19.08
N LEU A 150 -8.52 3.66 -18.79
CA LEU A 150 -7.32 2.88 -19.10
C LEU A 150 -7.09 2.77 -20.61
N TRP A 151 -8.15 2.54 -21.38
CA TRP A 151 -8.07 2.47 -22.84
C TRP A 151 -7.57 3.79 -23.43
N LEU A 152 -8.14 4.93 -23.02
CA LEU A 152 -7.74 6.25 -23.49
C LEU A 152 -6.29 6.56 -23.14
N TRP A 153 -5.91 6.40 -21.87
CA TRP A 153 -4.54 6.63 -21.42
C TRP A 153 -3.54 5.78 -22.22
N GLY A 154 -3.86 4.51 -22.45
CA GLY A 154 -3.06 3.61 -23.28
C GLY A 154 -2.86 4.15 -24.69
N ARG A 155 -3.94 4.58 -25.36
CA ARG A 155 -3.87 5.15 -26.71
C ARG A 155 -3.04 6.42 -26.76
N MET A 156 -3.17 7.32 -25.79
CA MET A 156 -2.34 8.53 -25.70
C MET A 156 -0.85 8.18 -25.50
N LYS A 157 -0.56 7.18 -24.65
CA LYS A 157 0.80 6.65 -24.45
C LYS A 157 1.38 6.04 -25.72
N ASP A 158 0.56 5.42 -26.56
CA ASP A 158 1.03 4.79 -27.80
C ASP A 158 1.54 5.84 -28.82
N PHE A 159 1.00 7.06 -28.83
CA PHE A 159 1.54 8.15 -29.65
C PHE A 159 2.99 8.51 -29.27
N GLU A 160 3.30 8.51 -27.97
CA GLU A 160 4.65 8.72 -27.45
C GLU A 160 5.55 7.49 -27.72
N ARG A 161 5.09 6.29 -27.34
CA ARG A 161 5.87 5.05 -27.43
C ARG A 161 6.25 4.67 -28.86
N ASN A 162 5.35 4.92 -29.81
CA ASN A 162 5.58 4.60 -31.22
C ASN A 162 6.24 5.77 -31.97
N GLY A 163 6.62 6.85 -31.27
CA GLY A 163 7.28 8.00 -31.89
C GLY A 163 6.40 8.83 -32.83
N ILE A 164 5.08 8.60 -32.84
CA ILE A 164 4.14 9.29 -33.74
C ILE A 164 4.14 10.80 -33.49
N LEU A 165 4.33 11.23 -32.24
CA LEU A 165 4.43 12.66 -31.91
C LEU A 165 5.66 13.37 -32.52
N ALA A 166 6.68 12.60 -32.90
CA ALA A 166 7.90 13.12 -33.51
C ALA A 166 7.97 12.87 -35.03
N ASP A 167 7.03 12.13 -35.60
CA ASP A 167 6.96 11.87 -37.04
C ASP A 167 6.22 13.01 -37.77
N ASP A 168 6.42 13.08 -39.08
CA ASP A 168 5.74 14.06 -39.93
C ASP A 168 4.29 13.62 -40.22
N PRO A 169 3.26 14.40 -39.82
CA PRO A 169 1.87 14.04 -40.04
C PRO A 169 1.49 13.86 -41.51
N ASP A 170 2.10 14.63 -42.42
CA ASP A 170 1.78 14.58 -43.85
C ASP A 170 2.26 13.26 -44.48
N ARG A 171 3.41 12.76 -44.02
CA ARG A 171 3.93 11.45 -44.39
C ARG A 171 2.98 10.33 -43.95
N VAL A 172 2.57 10.34 -42.68
CA VAL A 172 1.64 9.34 -42.13
C VAL A 172 0.30 9.36 -42.88
N TRP A 173 -0.18 10.55 -43.24
CA TRP A 173 -1.40 10.73 -44.02
C TRP A 173 -1.29 10.23 -45.47
N ALA A 174 -0.15 10.45 -46.12
CA ALA A 174 0.08 10.05 -47.50
C ALA A 174 0.05 8.52 -47.69
N GLU A 175 0.60 7.79 -46.72
CA GLU A 175 0.67 6.32 -46.71
C GLU A 175 -0.70 5.64 -46.43
N MET A 176 -1.71 6.38 -45.95
CA MET A 176 -3.04 5.82 -45.69
C MET A 176 -3.80 5.52 -46.99
N ALA A 177 -4.54 4.41 -47.02
CA ALA A 177 -5.49 4.14 -48.10
C ALA A 177 -6.65 5.15 -48.12
N ASP A 178 -7.32 5.33 -49.27
CA ASP A 178 -8.38 6.35 -49.42
C ASP A 178 -9.53 6.22 -48.43
N HIS A 179 -9.94 4.99 -48.11
CA HIS A 179 -10.98 4.74 -47.11
C HIS A 179 -10.53 5.13 -45.70
N MET A 180 -9.25 4.87 -45.34
CA MET A 180 -8.67 5.30 -44.06
C MET A 180 -8.60 6.81 -43.98
N ARG A 181 -8.19 7.50 -45.06
CA ARG A 181 -8.21 8.97 -45.13
C ARG A 181 -9.61 9.53 -44.97
N ALA A 182 -10.62 8.90 -45.57
CA ALA A 182 -12.02 9.31 -45.40
C ALA A 182 -12.49 9.17 -43.94
N ASP A 183 -12.15 8.08 -43.27
CA ASP A 183 -12.45 7.89 -41.84
C ASP A 183 -11.70 8.91 -40.97
N MET A 184 -10.43 9.18 -41.25
CA MET A 184 -9.65 10.17 -40.51
C MET A 184 -10.24 11.58 -40.65
N ARG A 185 -10.66 11.99 -41.86
CA ARG A 185 -11.35 13.29 -42.05
C ARG A 185 -12.63 13.41 -41.22
N ARG A 186 -13.34 12.30 -41.00
CA ARG A 186 -14.57 12.24 -40.21
C ARG A 186 -14.33 12.16 -38.70
N LEU A 187 -13.29 11.43 -38.27
CA LEU A 187 -13.04 11.12 -36.86
C LEU A 187 -12.13 12.13 -36.17
N VAL A 188 -11.06 12.59 -36.82
CA VAL A 188 -10.05 13.47 -36.20
C VAL A 188 -10.69 14.73 -35.60
N PRO A 189 -11.55 15.49 -36.30
CA PRO A 189 -12.14 16.69 -35.72
C PRO A 189 -12.95 16.42 -34.45
N ARG A 190 -13.69 15.30 -34.42
CA ARG A 190 -14.52 14.89 -33.28
C ARG A 190 -13.69 14.46 -32.08
N VAL A 191 -12.58 13.76 -32.35
CA VAL A 191 -11.62 13.35 -31.30
C VAL A 191 -10.92 14.58 -30.72
N CYS A 192 -10.47 15.51 -31.56
CA CYS A 192 -9.87 16.77 -31.12
C CYS A 192 -10.84 17.60 -30.27
N GLU A 193 -12.09 17.75 -30.69
CA GLU A 193 -13.11 18.44 -29.91
C GLU A 193 -13.30 17.82 -28.52
N TRP A 194 -13.41 16.50 -28.46
CA TRP A 194 -13.56 15.77 -27.20
C TRP A 194 -12.32 15.92 -26.29
N LEU A 195 -11.11 15.82 -26.84
CA LEU A 195 -9.86 16.01 -26.10
C LEU A 195 -9.72 17.45 -25.56
N ASN A 196 -10.15 18.46 -26.33
CA ASN A 196 -10.15 19.84 -25.87
C ASN A 196 -11.14 20.05 -24.71
N GLN A 197 -12.32 19.40 -24.75
CA GLN A 197 -13.26 19.42 -23.63
C GLN A 197 -12.68 18.76 -22.37
N LEU A 198 -11.95 17.65 -22.53
CA LEU A 198 -11.24 16.97 -21.44
C LEU A 198 -10.17 17.88 -20.81
N GLU A 199 -9.38 18.58 -21.62
CA GLU A 199 -8.38 19.54 -21.16
C GLU A 199 -9.03 20.71 -20.40
N ALA A 200 -10.09 21.31 -20.95
CA ALA A 200 -10.82 22.41 -20.33
C ALA A 200 -11.44 22.01 -18.98
N SER A 201 -12.06 20.84 -18.91
CA SER A 201 -12.66 20.31 -17.67
C SER A 201 -11.61 20.11 -16.57
N ASN A 202 -10.40 19.68 -16.94
CA ASN A 202 -9.30 19.46 -16.00
C ASN A 202 -8.64 20.78 -15.55
N ALA A 203 -8.56 21.77 -16.44
CA ALA A 203 -8.08 23.11 -16.10
C ALA A 203 -9.02 23.82 -15.09
N GLU A 204 -10.34 23.63 -15.21
CA GLU A 204 -11.32 24.15 -14.26
C GLU A 204 -11.22 23.50 -12.88
N GLN A 205 -11.01 22.18 -12.80
CA GLN A 205 -10.81 21.47 -11.53
C GLN A 205 -9.52 21.89 -10.82
N GLY A 206 -8.43 22.11 -11.58
CA GLY A 206 -7.19 22.68 -11.04
C GLY A 206 -7.35 24.11 -10.50
N ASN A 207 -8.22 24.90 -11.12
CA ASN A 207 -8.52 26.27 -10.69
C ASN A 207 -9.46 26.31 -9.46
N ILE A 208 -10.38 25.34 -9.32
CA ILE A 208 -11.21 25.17 -8.11
C ILE A 208 -10.35 24.71 -6.92
N GLY A 209 -9.45 23.73 -7.13
CA GLY A 209 -8.50 23.29 -6.10
C GLY A 209 -7.51 24.39 -5.68
N GLY A 210 -7.06 25.22 -6.63
CA GLY A 210 -6.25 26.42 -6.35
C GLY A 210 -7.02 27.52 -5.59
N ARG A 211 -8.30 27.72 -5.88
CA ARG A 211 -9.17 28.68 -5.17
C ARG A 211 -9.59 28.20 -3.78
N GLU A 212 -9.80 26.91 -3.57
CA GLU A 212 -10.04 26.34 -2.23
C GLU A 212 -8.78 26.34 -1.36
N ALA A 213 -7.60 26.02 -1.94
CA ALA A 213 -6.32 26.15 -1.25
C ALA A 213 -6.03 27.62 -0.84
N ALA A 214 -6.33 28.58 -1.72
CA ALA A 214 -6.21 30.00 -1.41
C ALA A 214 -7.22 30.47 -0.34
N ARG A 215 -8.47 30.00 -0.36
CA ARG A 215 -9.46 30.31 0.69
C ARG A 215 -9.09 29.71 2.05
N ASN A 216 -8.54 28.49 2.09
CA ASN A 216 -8.11 27.86 3.35
C ASN A 216 -6.82 28.48 3.92
N SER A 217 -5.96 29.08 3.09
CA SER A 217 -4.78 29.82 3.57
C SER A 217 -5.11 31.20 4.16
N VAL A 218 -6.21 31.83 3.73
CA VAL A 218 -6.67 33.13 4.27
C VAL A 218 -7.45 32.98 5.58
N ARG A 219 -8.01 31.80 5.86
CA ARG A 219 -8.69 31.48 7.13
C ARG A 219 -7.76 31.03 8.27
N ARG A 220 -6.45 30.94 8.02
CA ARG A 220 -5.44 30.45 8.96
C ARG A 220 -4.45 31.54 9.43
N VAL A 221 -4.88 32.80 9.38
CA VAL A 221 -4.20 33.95 9.99
C VAL A 221 -5.11 34.55 11.05
#